data_AF-A0A1E7FDN0-F1
#
_entry.id   AF-A0A1E7FDN0-F1
#
_cell.length_a   1.000
_cell.length_b   1.000
_cell.length_c   1.000
_cell.angle_alpha   90.00
_cell.angle_beta   90.00
_cell.angle_gamma   90.00
#
_symmetry.space_group_name_H-M   'P 1'
#
loop_
_entity.id
_entity.type
_entity.pdbx_description
1 polymer ?
#
loop_
_entity_poly.entity_id
_entity_poly.type
_entity_poly.pdbx_seq_one_letter_code
_entity_poly.pdbx_strand_id
1 'polypeptide(L)'
;MQFYMNHIMNKILTGAVIWLSVVIFFDRIRISLAFQDSRCFGNSKKFRRKTRNNSNAILSFSKINHDYNNDNNNNPSSLKIGIAGAGAIAFGTASILSKNGYDDVMLWSQSGAGTINLVTTADDDDNDDDEREQQRTILSTGALQHEFLPRIVSNAQQLVNESDILIVALPANGHKDVFDALIPHLSSLGINRKHIIISSHSSLGALYLSRCLYQLNSNHCHTITSWGTTVCTARRLRSSSSSSSGRTVDIKTIRKSVDTCCIPEEDSLISLALCRQLFPKIDFRPRDGLLAISLSNLNPQNHLAISLGNISRMDKGEDWYQFQHITPSIGRFLETLDKERLDIANALGLDVKTVYEHFSLSFHVPIPESRSISEMCQEIYKLGNDVYGPNKAESRYVTEDVPFGLTLIVALGKLVGRPAILHESGLLVCNSMYGRDFAAENDLLQALDL
;
A
#
# COMPACT_ATOMS: atom_id res chain seq x y z
N MET A 1 19.57 46.82 16.13
CA MET A 1 20.59 45.76 16.01
C MET A 1 20.29 44.57 16.94
N GLN A 2 19.95 44.78 18.21
CA GLN A 2 19.53 43.72 19.16
C GLN A 2 18.34 42.86 18.69
N PHE A 3 17.33 43.47 18.06
CA PHE A 3 16.11 42.77 17.61
C PHE A 3 16.36 41.83 16.41
N TYR A 4 17.34 42.16 15.56
CA TYR A 4 17.72 41.34 14.41
C TYR A 4 18.56 40.12 14.83
N MET A 5 19.39 40.26 15.87
CA MET A 5 20.15 39.15 16.45
C MET A 5 19.26 38.14 17.17
N ASN A 6 18.20 38.58 17.85
CA ASN A 6 17.24 37.67 18.49
C ASN A 6 16.39 36.88 17.48
N HIS A 7 16.06 37.47 16.33
CA HIS A 7 15.31 36.76 15.27
C HIS A 7 16.17 35.70 14.55
N ILE A 8 17.47 35.97 14.39
CA ILE A 8 18.44 35.01 13.84
C ILE A 8 18.74 33.89 14.85
N MET A 9 18.93 34.22 16.14
CA MET A 9 19.09 33.23 17.20
C MET A 9 17.86 32.33 17.35
N ASN A 10 16.63 32.86 17.24
CA ASN A 10 15.41 32.03 17.27
C ASN A 10 15.28 31.11 16.05
N LYS A 11 15.74 31.52 14.85
CA LYS A 11 15.80 30.65 13.66
C LYS A 11 16.90 29.58 13.75
N ILE A 12 18.01 29.89 14.40
CA ILE A 12 19.09 28.92 14.67
C ILE A 12 18.64 27.92 15.75
N LEU A 13 17.93 28.37 16.79
CA LEU A 13 17.37 27.50 17.84
C LEU A 13 16.22 26.62 17.32
N THR A 14 15.33 27.12 16.47
CA THR A 14 14.29 26.29 15.82
C THR A 14 14.89 25.33 14.79
N GLY A 15 15.92 25.74 14.04
CA GLY A 15 16.70 24.85 13.17
C GLY A 15 17.43 23.75 13.95
N ALA A 16 17.98 24.07 15.12
CA ALA A 16 18.62 23.11 16.01
C ALA A 16 17.61 22.15 16.67
N VAL A 17 16.40 22.59 16.99
CA VAL A 17 15.31 21.73 17.50
C VAL A 17 14.77 20.79 16.42
N ILE A 18 14.70 21.23 15.16
CA ILE A 18 14.37 20.36 14.01
C ILE A 18 15.49 19.35 13.77
N TRP A 19 16.76 19.78 13.84
CA TRP A 19 17.91 18.87 13.72
C TRP A 19 17.96 17.86 14.88
N LEU A 20 17.64 18.28 16.11
CA LEU A 20 17.52 17.38 17.26
C LEU A 20 16.33 16.42 17.12
N SER A 21 15.21 16.85 16.51
CA SER A 21 14.05 15.99 16.24
C SER A 21 14.32 14.98 15.13
N VAL A 22 15.11 15.36 14.10
CA VAL A 22 15.60 14.45 13.05
C VAL A 22 16.63 13.48 13.63
N VAL A 23 17.55 13.93 14.47
CA VAL A 23 18.50 13.06 15.19
C VAL A 23 17.75 12.14 16.16
N ILE A 24 16.71 12.61 16.86
CA ILE A 24 15.85 11.77 17.72
C ILE A 24 14.97 10.83 16.89
N PHE A 25 14.58 11.19 15.66
CA PHE A 25 13.86 10.30 14.74
C PHE A 25 14.79 9.20 14.21
N PHE A 26 16.03 9.54 13.81
CA PHE A 26 17.07 8.58 13.46
C PHE A 26 17.56 7.78 14.67
N ASP A 27 17.59 8.36 15.87
CA ASP A 27 17.89 7.65 17.11
C ASP A 27 16.70 6.81 17.58
N ARG A 28 15.44 7.12 17.27
CA ARG A 28 14.29 6.25 17.56
C ARG A 28 14.20 5.10 16.56
N ILE A 29 14.53 5.35 15.29
CA ILE A 29 14.73 4.29 14.29
C ILE A 29 15.95 3.44 14.68
N ARG A 30 17.06 4.04 15.12
CA ARG A 30 18.24 3.31 15.63
C ARG A 30 18.03 2.65 16.97
N ILE A 31 17.25 3.19 17.90
CA ILE A 31 16.93 2.57 19.20
C ILE A 31 16.01 1.38 18.95
N SER A 32 15.07 1.48 17.99
CA SER A 32 14.32 0.32 17.51
C SER A 32 15.22 -0.74 16.85
N LEU A 33 16.35 -0.34 16.25
CA LEU A 33 17.39 -1.26 15.73
C LEU A 33 18.45 -1.68 16.79
N ALA A 34 18.62 -0.95 17.89
CA ALA A 34 19.66 -1.17 18.91
C ALA A 34 19.17 -1.96 20.13
N PHE A 35 17.85 -2.13 20.30
CA PHE A 35 17.30 -3.14 21.21
C PHE A 35 17.55 -4.58 20.75
N GLN A 36 18.17 -4.78 19.58
CA GLN A 36 18.63 -6.09 19.10
C GLN A 36 19.97 -6.56 19.72
N ASP A 37 20.73 -5.74 20.48
CA ASP A 37 22.12 -6.10 20.82
C ASP A 37 22.56 -5.88 22.28
N SER A 38 21.65 -6.02 23.26
CA SER A 38 22.03 -5.93 24.68
C SER A 38 21.46 -7.06 25.55
N ARG A 39 21.87 -8.30 25.25
CA ARG A 39 22.18 -9.31 26.27
C ARG A 39 23.46 -10.04 25.89
N CYS A 40 24.52 -9.75 26.66
CA CYS A 40 25.81 -10.44 26.83
C CYS A 40 27.04 -9.60 26.44
N PHE A 41 27.47 -8.72 27.36
CA PHE A 41 28.86 -8.24 27.40
C PHE A 41 29.74 -9.29 28.09
N GLY A 42 30.80 -9.72 27.40
CA GLY A 42 31.83 -10.62 27.93
C GLY A 42 33.00 -10.84 26.95
N ASN A 43 33.94 -9.90 26.93
CA ASN A 43 35.34 -9.94 26.48
C ASN A 43 35.80 -10.79 25.26
N SER A 44 36.18 -10.06 24.21
CA SER A 44 37.37 -10.16 23.32
C SER A 44 37.96 -11.52 22.87
N LYS A 45 38.21 -11.58 21.55
CA LYS A 45 39.08 -12.50 20.75
C LYS A 45 38.44 -13.79 20.19
N LYS A 46 37.94 -13.73 18.95
CA LYS A 46 38.49 -14.46 17.77
C LYS A 46 37.51 -14.47 16.59
N PHE A 47 37.89 -13.77 15.52
CA PHE A 47 37.42 -13.95 14.15
C PHE A 47 37.78 -15.37 13.66
N ARG A 48 36.85 -16.33 13.74
CA ARG A 48 36.72 -17.56 12.93
C ARG A 48 35.77 -18.55 13.63
N ARG A 49 34.47 -18.46 13.37
CA ARG A 49 33.50 -19.59 13.49
C ARG A 49 32.11 -19.23 12.97
N LYS A 50 32.03 -18.86 11.68
CA LYS A 50 30.76 -18.70 10.96
C LYS A 50 30.36 -20.05 10.33
N THR A 51 29.96 -21.03 11.17
CA THR A 51 29.31 -22.29 10.70
C THR A 51 28.55 -23.07 11.78
N ARG A 52 28.43 -22.58 13.03
CA ARG A 52 27.78 -23.35 14.12
C ARG A 52 26.47 -22.77 14.67
N ASN A 53 26.02 -21.60 14.20
CA ASN A 53 24.76 -20.99 14.66
C ASN A 53 23.53 -21.36 13.80
N ASN A 54 23.69 -22.12 12.71
CA ASN A 54 22.53 -22.58 11.94
C ASN A 54 21.72 -23.66 12.65
N SER A 55 22.29 -24.43 13.58
CA SER A 55 21.58 -25.54 14.23
C SER A 55 20.48 -25.08 15.19
N ASN A 56 20.69 -23.97 15.92
CA ASN A 56 19.69 -23.42 16.84
C ASN A 56 18.62 -22.60 16.11
N ALA A 57 18.98 -21.93 15.01
CA ALA A 57 18.02 -21.30 14.12
C ALA A 57 17.13 -22.35 13.46
N ILE A 58 17.69 -23.46 12.97
CA ILE A 58 16.95 -24.61 12.40
C ILE A 58 16.04 -25.29 13.45
N LEU A 59 16.45 -25.37 14.72
CA LEU A 59 15.63 -25.91 15.82
C LEU A 59 14.51 -24.95 16.27
N SER A 60 14.71 -23.63 16.17
CA SER A 60 13.63 -22.64 16.37
C SER A 60 12.68 -22.60 15.16
N PHE A 61 13.21 -22.80 13.95
CA PHE A 61 12.45 -22.94 12.71
C PHE A 61 11.61 -24.21 12.73
N SER A 62 12.11 -25.31 13.31
CA SER A 62 11.34 -26.55 13.49
C SER A 62 10.30 -26.46 14.61
N LYS A 63 10.47 -25.59 15.62
CA LYS A 63 9.46 -25.33 16.66
C LYS A 63 8.35 -24.39 16.19
N ILE A 64 8.67 -23.34 15.43
CA ILE A 64 7.68 -22.46 14.81
C ILE A 64 6.93 -23.20 13.69
N ASN A 65 7.62 -24.05 12.92
CA ASN A 65 6.95 -25.03 12.06
C ASN A 65 6.17 -26.07 12.85
N HIS A 66 6.46 -26.34 14.13
CA HIS A 66 5.65 -27.26 14.91
C HIS A 66 4.33 -26.60 15.29
N ASP A 67 4.34 -25.34 15.76
CA ASP A 67 3.10 -24.64 16.10
C ASP A 67 2.24 -24.28 14.86
N TYR A 68 2.83 -24.23 13.65
CA TYR A 68 2.11 -24.05 12.37
C TYR A 68 1.82 -25.36 11.60
N ASN A 69 2.60 -26.44 11.77
CA ASN A 69 2.40 -27.71 11.02
C ASN A 69 1.81 -28.85 11.85
N ASN A 70 1.74 -28.78 13.19
CA ASN A 70 1.19 -29.92 13.95
C ASN A 70 -0.31 -30.12 13.79
N ASP A 71 -1.01 -29.18 13.14
CA ASP A 71 -2.42 -29.30 12.80
C ASP A 71 -2.68 -29.38 11.29
N ASN A 72 -1.66 -29.58 10.43
CA ASN A 72 -1.86 -29.38 9.00
C ASN A 72 -1.55 -30.61 8.14
N ASN A 73 -2.47 -31.57 8.18
CA ASN A 73 -3.03 -32.17 6.96
C ASN A 73 -4.00 -31.16 6.27
N ASN A 74 -3.72 -29.85 6.36
CA ASN A 74 -4.72 -28.81 6.17
C ASN A 74 -4.88 -28.44 4.72
N ASN A 75 -6.03 -28.88 4.23
CA ASN A 75 -6.90 -28.11 3.37
C ASN A 75 -6.68 -26.58 3.52
N PRO A 76 -6.51 -25.85 2.41
CA PRO A 76 -6.39 -24.37 2.42
C PRO A 76 -7.56 -23.67 3.12
N SER A 77 -8.68 -24.37 3.35
CA SER A 77 -9.91 -23.90 3.98
C SER A 77 -9.85 -23.61 5.49
N SER A 78 -8.69 -23.73 6.16
CA SER A 78 -8.61 -23.50 7.62
C SER A 78 -8.40 -22.03 8.02
N LEU A 79 -7.76 -21.20 7.18
CA LEU A 79 -7.48 -19.80 7.50
C LEU A 79 -8.69 -18.91 7.21
N LYS A 80 -9.11 -18.13 8.20
CA LYS A 80 -10.21 -17.16 8.04
C LYS A 80 -9.66 -15.81 7.61
N ILE A 81 -10.17 -15.27 6.50
CA ILE A 81 -9.65 -14.04 5.90
C ILE A 81 -10.69 -12.93 5.99
N GLY A 82 -10.33 -11.85 6.68
CA GLY A 82 -11.10 -10.62 6.72
C GLY A 82 -10.50 -9.56 5.79
N ILE A 83 -11.35 -8.87 5.03
CA ILE A 83 -10.95 -7.74 4.19
C ILE A 83 -11.65 -6.48 4.70
N ALA A 84 -10.85 -5.51 5.14
CA ALA A 84 -11.31 -4.16 5.43
C ALA A 84 -11.34 -3.36 4.11
N GLY A 85 -12.54 -3.17 3.59
CA GLY A 85 -12.82 -2.53 2.31
C GLY A 85 -13.91 -3.26 1.53
N ALA A 86 -14.64 -2.52 0.71
CA ALA A 86 -15.65 -3.06 -0.21
C ALA A 86 -15.65 -2.31 -1.57
N GLY A 87 -14.47 -1.79 -1.94
CA GLY A 87 -14.20 -1.22 -3.25
C GLY A 87 -13.87 -2.28 -4.29
N ALA A 88 -13.51 -1.83 -5.49
CA ALA A 88 -13.17 -2.75 -6.59
C ALA A 88 -11.97 -3.65 -6.25
N ILE A 89 -10.97 -3.11 -5.55
CA ILE A 89 -9.79 -3.87 -5.11
C ILE A 89 -10.15 -4.92 -4.07
N ALA A 90 -11.01 -4.60 -3.10
CA ALA A 90 -11.49 -5.57 -2.11
C ALA A 90 -12.23 -6.72 -2.78
N PHE A 91 -13.17 -6.44 -3.70
CA PHE A 91 -13.90 -7.48 -4.43
C PHE A 91 -12.97 -8.31 -5.30
N GLY A 92 -12.07 -7.67 -6.06
CA GLY A 92 -11.11 -8.39 -6.90
C GLY A 92 -10.16 -9.27 -6.07
N THR A 93 -9.72 -8.79 -4.90
CA THR A 93 -8.88 -9.57 -3.97
C THR A 93 -9.67 -10.77 -3.41
N ALA A 94 -10.90 -10.55 -2.99
CA ALA A 94 -11.79 -11.59 -2.48
C ALA A 94 -12.09 -12.67 -3.53
N SER A 95 -12.35 -12.29 -4.78
CA SER A 95 -12.54 -13.23 -5.89
C SER A 95 -11.31 -14.09 -6.14
N ILE A 96 -10.10 -13.52 -6.04
CA ILE A 96 -8.86 -14.30 -6.20
C ILE A 96 -8.67 -15.26 -5.03
N LEU A 97 -8.93 -14.81 -3.79
CA LEU A 97 -8.85 -15.67 -2.60
C LEU A 97 -9.83 -16.83 -2.66
N SER A 98 -11.11 -16.55 -2.95
CA SER A 98 -12.12 -17.59 -3.12
C SER A 98 -11.73 -18.56 -4.24
N LYS A 99 -11.22 -18.07 -5.38
CA LYS A 99 -10.72 -18.96 -6.44
C LYS A 99 -9.56 -19.84 -6.00
N ASN A 100 -8.76 -19.41 -5.01
CA ASN A 100 -7.65 -20.16 -4.45
C ASN A 100 -8.07 -21.12 -3.32
N GLY A 101 -9.38 -21.28 -3.06
CA GLY A 101 -9.92 -22.24 -2.09
C GLY A 101 -10.17 -21.68 -0.69
N TYR A 102 -10.22 -20.35 -0.53
CA TYR A 102 -10.65 -19.69 0.71
C TYR A 102 -12.13 -19.32 0.59
N ASP A 103 -13.02 -20.20 1.04
CA ASP A 103 -14.46 -20.03 0.80
C ASP A 103 -15.15 -19.08 1.81
N ASP A 104 -14.57 -18.88 3.00
CA ASP A 104 -15.12 -17.98 4.05
C ASP A 104 -14.37 -16.62 4.08
N VAL A 105 -14.42 -15.88 2.98
CA VAL A 105 -13.85 -14.51 2.92
C VAL A 105 -14.86 -13.51 3.49
N MET A 106 -14.47 -12.81 4.55
CA MET A 106 -15.25 -11.74 5.15
C MET A 106 -14.93 -10.38 4.52
N LEU A 107 -15.96 -9.58 4.27
CA LEU A 107 -15.84 -8.19 3.85
C LEU A 107 -16.45 -7.27 4.90
N TRP A 108 -15.77 -6.14 5.12
CA TRP A 108 -16.26 -5.07 5.98
C TRP A 108 -16.07 -3.71 5.31
N SER A 109 -17.12 -2.89 5.34
CA SER A 109 -17.10 -1.50 4.88
C SER A 109 -17.34 -0.59 6.06
N GLN A 110 -16.35 0.23 6.45
CA GLN A 110 -16.49 1.20 7.55
C GLN A 110 -17.71 2.11 7.40
N SER A 111 -18.02 2.56 6.18
CA SER A 111 -19.19 3.40 5.89
C SER A 111 -20.48 2.64 5.63
N GLY A 112 -20.45 1.30 5.55
CA GLY A 112 -21.56 0.44 5.09
C GLY A 112 -21.93 0.57 3.59
N ALA A 113 -21.66 1.71 2.94
CA ALA A 113 -22.06 1.98 1.56
C ALA A 113 -21.46 1.02 0.53
N GLY A 114 -20.29 0.44 0.80
CA GLY A 114 -19.63 -0.48 -0.13
C GLY A 114 -20.29 -1.85 -0.21
N THR A 115 -20.91 -2.30 0.88
CA THR A 115 -21.54 -3.62 1.06
C THR A 115 -23.06 -3.59 1.02
N ILE A 116 -23.68 -2.43 0.81
CA ILE A 116 -25.15 -2.27 0.85
C ILE A 116 -25.88 -3.21 -0.11
N ASN A 117 -25.30 -3.50 -1.29
CA ASN A 117 -25.89 -4.43 -2.25
C ASN A 117 -25.58 -5.91 -1.93
N LEU A 118 -24.93 -6.23 -0.82
CA LEU A 118 -24.55 -7.58 -0.41
C LEU A 118 -25.22 -8.01 0.91
N VAL A 119 -26.06 -7.14 1.47
CA VAL A 119 -26.85 -7.41 2.68
C VAL A 119 -28.33 -7.41 2.30
N THR A 120 -29.10 -8.35 2.86
CA THR A 120 -30.55 -8.42 2.64
C THR A 120 -31.25 -7.24 3.29
N THR A 121 -32.27 -6.73 2.62
CA THR A 121 -33.21 -5.73 3.13
C THR A 121 -34.51 -6.41 3.59
N ALA A 122 -35.33 -5.72 4.38
CA ALA A 122 -36.62 -6.27 4.86
C ALA A 122 -37.59 -6.62 3.72
N ASP A 123 -37.35 -6.11 2.50
CA ASP A 123 -38.14 -6.42 1.30
C ASP A 123 -37.72 -7.75 0.64
N ASP A 124 -36.63 -8.40 1.12
CA ASP A 124 -36.14 -9.70 0.62
C ASP A 124 -36.69 -10.91 1.41
N ASP A 125 -37.54 -10.67 2.42
CA ASP A 125 -38.10 -11.72 3.29
C ASP A 125 -39.07 -12.67 2.56
N ASP A 126 -39.65 -12.23 1.44
CA ASP A 126 -40.57 -13.02 0.60
C ASP A 126 -39.83 -13.92 -0.44
N ASN A 127 -38.51 -13.81 -0.59
CA ASN A 127 -37.72 -14.61 -1.54
C ASN A 127 -37.25 -15.94 -0.91
N ASP A 128 -37.23 -17.03 -1.70
CA ASP A 128 -36.67 -18.32 -1.27
C ASP A 128 -35.13 -18.22 -1.04
N ASP A 129 -34.57 -19.13 -0.24
CA ASP A 129 -33.17 -19.09 0.22
C ASP A 129 -32.14 -19.02 -0.93
N ASP A 130 -32.39 -19.74 -2.03
CA ASP A 130 -31.52 -19.75 -3.22
C ASP A 130 -31.46 -18.38 -3.91
N GLU A 131 -32.60 -17.67 -3.97
CA GLU A 131 -32.66 -16.32 -4.56
C GLU A 131 -31.92 -15.29 -3.69
N ARG A 132 -32.02 -15.43 -2.36
CA ARG A 132 -31.30 -14.58 -1.40
C ARG A 132 -29.79 -14.77 -1.47
N GLU A 133 -29.30 -16.00 -1.68
CA GLU A 133 -27.87 -16.24 -1.89
C GLU A 133 -27.40 -15.63 -3.21
N GLN A 134 -28.11 -15.88 -4.31
CA GLN A 134 -27.78 -15.34 -5.62
C GLN A 134 -27.73 -13.80 -5.65
N GLN A 135 -28.54 -13.14 -4.82
CA GLN A 135 -28.54 -11.69 -4.65
C GLN A 135 -27.36 -11.15 -3.85
N ARG A 136 -26.69 -11.96 -3.02
CA ARG A 136 -25.53 -11.54 -2.20
C ARG A 136 -24.19 -11.95 -2.79
N THR A 137 -24.21 -12.73 -3.85
CA THR A 137 -23.03 -13.21 -4.54
C THR A 137 -22.27 -12.10 -5.28
N ILE A 138 -20.94 -12.12 -5.15
CA ILE A 138 -20.02 -11.29 -5.95
C ILE A 138 -19.69 -12.00 -7.25
N LEU A 139 -19.83 -11.28 -8.36
CA LEU A 139 -19.45 -11.74 -9.69
C LEU A 139 -18.17 -11.01 -10.15
N SER A 140 -17.10 -11.73 -10.43
CA SER A 140 -15.92 -11.17 -11.09
C SER A 140 -15.89 -11.50 -12.59
N THR A 141 -15.47 -10.53 -13.39
CA THR A 141 -15.28 -10.66 -14.85
C THR A 141 -13.87 -10.25 -15.25
N GLY A 142 -13.56 -10.34 -16.55
CA GLY A 142 -12.29 -9.93 -17.12
C GLY A 142 -11.21 -10.99 -16.94
N ALA A 143 -10.09 -10.64 -16.31
CA ALA A 143 -8.95 -11.52 -16.10
C ALA A 143 -9.26 -12.74 -15.20
N LEU A 144 -10.36 -12.69 -14.44
CA LEU A 144 -10.86 -13.81 -13.65
C LEU A 144 -12.38 -13.82 -13.66
N GLN A 145 -12.96 -14.84 -14.30
CA GLN A 145 -14.37 -15.17 -14.14
C GLN A 145 -14.55 -16.07 -12.92
N HIS A 146 -15.24 -15.58 -11.90
CA HIS A 146 -15.49 -16.30 -10.66
C HIS A 146 -16.73 -15.74 -9.99
N GLU A 147 -17.42 -16.61 -9.25
CA GLU A 147 -18.64 -16.28 -8.54
C GLU A 147 -18.55 -16.91 -7.15
N PHE A 148 -18.83 -16.14 -6.11
CA PHE A 148 -18.80 -16.63 -4.73
C PHE A 148 -19.63 -15.74 -3.79
N LEU A 149 -20.14 -16.34 -2.73
CA LEU A 149 -20.88 -15.67 -1.67
C LEU A 149 -19.91 -15.19 -0.58
N PRO A 150 -19.60 -13.89 -0.47
CA PRO A 150 -18.78 -13.38 0.63
C PRO A 150 -19.58 -13.36 1.94
N ARG A 151 -18.88 -13.43 3.06
CA ARG A 151 -19.46 -13.13 4.37
C ARG A 151 -19.37 -11.63 4.65
N ILE A 152 -20.47 -10.98 5.01
CA ILE A 152 -20.45 -9.56 5.38
C ILE A 152 -20.45 -9.42 6.89
N VAL A 153 -19.46 -8.72 7.44
CA VAL A 153 -19.42 -8.43 8.89
C VAL A 153 -19.77 -6.96 9.14
N SER A 154 -20.42 -6.72 10.27
CA SER A 154 -21.08 -5.44 10.56
C SER A 154 -20.14 -4.37 11.12
N ASN A 155 -19.01 -4.77 11.72
CA ASN A 155 -18.11 -3.85 12.42
C ASN A 155 -16.67 -4.40 12.50
N ALA A 156 -15.74 -3.52 12.90
CA ALA A 156 -14.32 -3.84 13.04
C ALA A 156 -14.06 -4.96 14.06
N GLN A 157 -14.80 -4.98 15.17
CA GLN A 157 -14.65 -6.00 16.22
C GLN A 157 -14.89 -7.40 15.66
N GLN A 158 -15.99 -7.55 14.92
CA GLN A 158 -16.36 -8.82 14.31
C GLN A 158 -15.31 -9.25 13.29
N LEU A 159 -14.85 -8.33 12.43
CA LEU A 159 -13.81 -8.62 11.46
C LEU A 159 -12.52 -9.12 12.14
N VAL A 160 -12.07 -8.46 13.21
CA VAL A 160 -10.84 -8.80 13.93
C VAL A 160 -10.97 -10.13 14.70
N ASN A 161 -12.10 -10.34 15.37
CA ASN A 161 -12.31 -11.53 16.19
C ASN A 161 -12.43 -12.80 15.35
N GLU A 162 -13.03 -12.70 14.17
CA GLU A 162 -13.38 -13.86 13.36
C GLU A 162 -12.40 -14.17 12.22
N SER A 163 -11.37 -13.35 12.01
CA SER A 163 -10.33 -13.58 11.00
C SER A 163 -8.96 -13.87 11.62
N ASP A 164 -8.15 -14.70 10.97
CA ASP A 164 -6.74 -14.89 11.30
C ASP A 164 -5.87 -13.86 10.56
N ILE A 165 -6.33 -13.49 9.36
CA ILE A 165 -5.65 -12.60 8.42
C ILE A 165 -6.57 -11.44 8.09
N LEU A 166 -6.04 -10.23 8.20
CA LEU A 166 -6.73 -9.00 7.84
C LEU A 166 -6.07 -8.39 6.61
N ILE A 167 -6.83 -8.08 5.57
CA ILE A 167 -6.35 -7.38 4.38
C ILE A 167 -7.05 -6.02 4.29
N VAL A 168 -6.27 -4.96 4.36
CA VAL A 168 -6.72 -3.58 4.18
C VAL A 168 -6.67 -3.26 2.69
N ALA A 169 -7.84 -3.20 2.04
CA ALA A 169 -7.99 -3.15 0.58
C ALA A 169 -8.89 -1.97 0.15
N LEU A 170 -8.45 -0.77 0.48
CA LEU A 170 -9.12 0.50 0.16
C LEU A 170 -8.08 1.58 -0.21
N PRO A 171 -8.52 2.70 -0.83
CA PRO A 171 -7.62 3.80 -1.16
C PRO A 171 -6.96 4.42 0.07
N ALA A 172 -5.80 5.04 -0.11
CA ALA A 172 -4.97 5.58 0.97
C ALA A 172 -5.71 6.59 1.87
N ASN A 173 -6.64 7.36 1.32
CA ASN A 173 -7.44 8.34 2.06
C ASN A 173 -8.45 7.74 3.06
N GLY A 174 -8.61 6.41 3.10
CA GLY A 174 -9.38 5.73 4.13
C GLY A 174 -8.54 4.84 5.05
N HIS A 175 -7.22 4.77 4.84
CA HIS A 175 -6.35 3.87 5.61
C HIS A 175 -6.38 4.19 7.10
N LYS A 176 -6.22 5.47 7.48
CA LYS A 176 -6.20 5.87 8.89
C LYS A 176 -7.51 5.56 9.60
N ASP A 177 -8.65 5.93 9.01
CA ASP A 177 -9.98 5.64 9.58
C ASP A 177 -10.19 4.14 9.84
N VAL A 178 -9.77 3.30 8.89
CA VAL A 178 -9.83 1.84 9.03
C VAL A 178 -8.87 1.34 10.10
N PHE A 179 -7.64 1.84 10.15
CA PHE A 179 -6.69 1.48 11.20
C PHE A 179 -7.23 1.85 12.58
N ASP A 180 -7.74 3.06 12.75
CA ASP A 180 -8.29 3.56 14.02
C ASP A 180 -9.47 2.73 14.52
N ALA A 181 -10.30 2.25 13.61
CA ALA A 181 -11.40 1.36 13.93
C ALA A 181 -10.94 -0.07 14.29
N LEU A 182 -9.84 -0.56 13.72
CA LEU A 182 -9.29 -1.90 14.00
C LEU A 182 -8.47 -1.94 15.30
N ILE A 183 -7.73 -0.87 15.60
CA ILE A 183 -6.75 -0.80 16.70
C ILE A 183 -7.33 -1.24 18.06
N PRO A 184 -8.50 -0.74 18.54
CA PRO A 184 -9.04 -1.12 19.84
C PRO A 184 -9.29 -2.63 19.99
N HIS A 185 -9.62 -3.31 18.89
CA HIS A 185 -9.90 -4.74 18.88
C HIS A 185 -8.64 -5.58 18.73
N LEU A 186 -7.68 -5.09 17.93
CA LEU A 186 -6.34 -5.68 17.82
C LEU A 186 -5.53 -5.56 19.11
N SER A 187 -5.79 -4.57 19.96
CA SER A 187 -5.14 -4.40 21.26
C SER A 187 -5.89 -5.07 22.42
N SER A 188 -7.01 -5.77 22.16
CA SER A 188 -7.82 -6.38 23.22
C SER A 188 -7.12 -7.57 23.89
N LEU A 189 -7.41 -7.78 25.19
CA LEU A 189 -6.87 -8.93 25.92
C LEU A 189 -7.42 -10.24 25.34
N GLY A 190 -6.55 -11.22 25.15
CA GLY A 190 -6.93 -12.55 24.63
C GLY A 190 -7.06 -12.61 23.11
N ILE A 191 -6.78 -11.52 22.39
CA ILE A 191 -6.69 -11.59 20.93
C ILE A 191 -5.46 -12.38 20.51
N ASN A 192 -5.66 -13.34 19.61
CA ASN A 192 -4.55 -14.06 18.99
C ASN A 192 -3.75 -13.13 18.07
N ARG A 193 -2.48 -13.47 17.88
CA ARG A 193 -1.63 -12.85 16.86
C ARG A 193 -2.38 -12.83 15.52
N LYS A 194 -2.40 -11.67 14.88
CA LYS A 194 -3.01 -11.47 13.55
C LYS A 194 -1.94 -11.18 12.53
N HIS A 195 -2.19 -11.56 11.28
CA HIS A 195 -1.41 -11.11 10.14
C HIS A 195 -2.19 -10.04 9.38
N ILE A 196 -1.67 -8.82 9.35
CA ILE A 196 -2.34 -7.65 8.75
C ILE A 196 -1.60 -7.29 7.47
N ILE A 197 -2.30 -7.27 6.35
CA ILE A 197 -1.75 -6.96 5.03
C ILE A 197 -2.33 -5.62 4.57
N ILE A 198 -1.48 -4.65 4.30
CA ILE A 198 -1.89 -3.37 3.72
C ILE A 198 -1.67 -3.44 2.21
N SER A 199 -2.77 -3.54 1.46
CA SER A 199 -2.77 -3.62 0.00
C SER A 199 -2.58 -2.22 -0.60
N SER A 200 -1.48 -2.01 -1.32
CA SER A 200 -1.05 -0.67 -1.78
C SER A 200 -0.77 0.29 -0.63
N HIS A 201 0.22 -0.07 0.20
CA HIS A 201 0.73 0.75 1.28
C HIS A 201 1.14 2.14 0.79
N SER A 202 0.78 3.17 1.55
CA SER A 202 1.05 4.59 1.27
C SER A 202 1.27 5.34 2.58
N SER A 203 1.99 6.47 2.54
CA SER A 203 2.19 7.37 3.68
C SER A 203 2.61 6.69 4.99
N LEU A 204 3.42 5.63 4.91
CA LEU A 204 3.88 4.88 6.08
C LEU A 204 2.75 4.34 6.97
N GLY A 205 1.58 4.00 6.41
CA GLY A 205 0.42 3.51 7.16
C GLY A 205 0.72 2.31 8.09
N ALA A 206 1.58 1.39 7.67
CA ALA A 206 2.08 0.31 8.52
C ALA A 206 2.82 0.78 9.79
N LEU A 207 3.63 1.84 9.68
CA LEU A 207 4.32 2.44 10.82
C LEU A 207 3.31 3.09 11.77
N TYR A 208 2.32 3.80 11.23
CA TYR A 208 1.23 4.38 12.01
C TYR A 208 0.50 3.29 12.81
N LEU A 209 0.02 2.25 12.13
CA LEU A 209 -0.67 1.12 12.77
C LEU A 209 0.20 0.46 13.84
N SER A 210 1.47 0.16 13.53
CA SER A 210 2.39 -0.45 14.49
C SER A 210 2.63 0.43 15.71
N ARG A 211 2.80 1.74 15.54
CA ARG A 211 3.03 2.70 16.64
C ARG A 211 1.81 2.77 17.55
N CYS A 212 0.60 2.81 17.00
CA CYS A 212 -0.63 2.83 17.79
C CYS A 212 -0.84 1.52 18.57
N LEU A 213 -0.61 0.37 17.93
CA LEU A 213 -0.70 -0.93 18.61
C LEU A 213 0.30 -1.03 19.76
N TYR A 214 1.55 -0.59 19.54
CA TYR A 214 2.58 -0.56 20.58
C TYR A 214 2.22 0.37 21.75
N GLN A 215 1.63 1.53 21.47
CA GLN A 215 1.20 2.48 22.51
C GLN A 215 0.09 1.91 23.40
N LEU A 216 -0.85 1.13 22.85
CA LEU A 216 -1.92 0.51 23.62
C LEU A 216 -1.49 -0.80 24.29
N ASN A 217 -0.64 -1.58 23.62
CA ASN A 217 -0.09 -2.82 24.14
C ASN A 217 1.34 -3.00 23.64
N SER A 218 2.32 -2.66 24.49
CA SER A 218 3.75 -2.74 24.15
C SER A 218 4.24 -4.17 23.85
N ASN A 219 3.44 -5.18 24.17
CA ASN A 219 3.72 -6.59 23.91
C ASN A 219 2.93 -7.16 22.72
N HIS A 220 2.29 -6.30 21.91
CA HIS A 220 1.61 -6.79 20.71
C HIS A 220 2.59 -7.56 19.81
N CYS A 221 2.09 -8.61 19.16
CA CYS A 221 2.91 -9.48 18.31
C CYS A 221 2.39 -9.59 16.88
N HIS A 222 1.41 -8.76 16.49
CA HIS A 222 0.87 -8.74 15.12
C HIS A 222 1.97 -8.49 14.08
N THR A 223 1.88 -9.19 12.96
CA THR A 223 2.71 -8.95 11.79
C THR A 223 1.96 -8.02 10.84
N ILE A 224 2.59 -6.93 10.42
CA ILE A 224 2.03 -5.96 9.48
C ILE A 224 2.84 -6.01 8.18
N THR A 225 2.28 -6.62 7.14
CA THR A 225 2.85 -6.71 5.80
C THR A 225 2.38 -5.56 4.93
N SER A 226 3.29 -4.92 4.24
CA SER A 226 3.02 -3.83 3.31
C SER A 226 3.32 -4.25 1.88
N TRP A 227 2.32 -4.16 1.02
CA TRP A 227 2.50 -4.35 -0.42
C TRP A 227 2.65 -3.01 -1.11
N GLY A 228 3.63 -2.88 -2.02
CA GLY A 228 3.83 -1.66 -2.80
C GLY A 228 2.76 -1.39 -3.86
N THR A 229 1.83 -2.32 -4.06
CA THR A 229 0.69 -2.19 -4.96
C THR A 229 -0.41 -3.20 -4.59
N THR A 230 -1.54 -3.13 -5.27
CA THR A 230 -2.64 -4.10 -5.16
C THR A 230 -2.34 -5.37 -5.96
N VAL A 231 -2.88 -6.52 -5.56
CA VAL A 231 -2.70 -7.79 -6.31
C VAL A 231 -3.41 -7.81 -7.66
N CYS A 232 -4.39 -6.94 -7.86
CA CYS A 232 -5.10 -6.78 -9.13
C CYS A 232 -5.49 -5.32 -9.38
N THR A 233 -5.81 -5.01 -10.63
CA THR A 233 -6.53 -3.79 -11.02
C THR A 233 -7.98 -4.17 -11.30
N ALA A 234 -8.91 -3.35 -10.82
CA ALA A 234 -10.33 -3.68 -10.92
C ALA A 234 -11.21 -2.43 -10.96
N ARG A 235 -12.41 -2.56 -11.54
CA ARG A 235 -13.45 -1.54 -11.55
C ARG A 235 -14.79 -2.16 -11.14
N ARG A 236 -15.50 -1.56 -10.18
CA ARG A 236 -16.88 -1.97 -9.90
C ARG A 236 -17.77 -1.58 -11.06
N LEU A 237 -18.60 -2.51 -11.53
CA LEU A 237 -19.61 -2.22 -12.53
C LEU A 237 -20.88 -1.78 -11.80
N ARG A 238 -21.20 -0.48 -11.92
CA ARG A 238 -22.46 0.09 -11.43
C ARG A 238 -23.31 0.39 -12.66
N SER A 239 -24.25 -0.49 -12.97
CA SER A 239 -25.28 -0.21 -13.98
C SER A 239 -26.48 0.44 -13.30
N SER A 240 -27.06 1.47 -13.89
CA SER A 240 -28.32 2.07 -13.41
C SER A 240 -29.55 1.23 -13.75
N SER A 241 -29.40 0.10 -14.45
CA SER A 241 -30.49 -0.64 -15.09
C SER A 241 -30.46 -2.17 -14.86
N SER A 242 -29.69 -2.67 -13.90
CA SER A 242 -29.66 -4.11 -13.55
C SER A 242 -29.64 -4.34 -12.03
N SER A 243 -30.40 -5.35 -11.57
CA SER A 243 -30.43 -5.87 -10.19
C SER A 243 -29.11 -6.50 -9.72
N SER A 244 -28.12 -6.67 -10.62
CA SER A 244 -26.74 -7.07 -10.30
C SER A 244 -25.78 -5.88 -10.11
N SER A 245 -26.28 -4.65 -10.27
CA SER A 245 -25.45 -3.46 -10.21
C SER A 245 -24.77 -3.30 -8.85
N GLY A 246 -23.46 -3.08 -8.87
CA GLY A 246 -22.64 -2.96 -7.67
C GLY A 246 -22.13 -4.27 -7.09
N ARG A 247 -22.65 -5.44 -7.46
CA ARG A 247 -22.11 -6.74 -7.01
C ARG A 247 -21.04 -7.28 -7.96
N THR A 248 -20.99 -6.74 -9.17
CA THR A 248 -20.02 -7.14 -10.19
C THR A 248 -18.74 -6.30 -10.13
N VAL A 249 -17.61 -6.98 -10.24
CA VAL A 249 -16.28 -6.37 -10.38
C VAL A 249 -15.62 -6.84 -11.67
N ASP A 250 -15.17 -5.90 -12.49
CA ASP A 250 -14.35 -6.22 -13.66
C ASP A 250 -12.87 -6.16 -13.28
N ILE A 251 -12.23 -7.33 -13.19
CA ILE A 251 -10.81 -7.45 -12.87
C ILE A 251 -10.05 -7.26 -14.19
N LYS A 252 -9.43 -6.10 -14.34
CA LYS A 252 -8.68 -5.76 -15.56
C LYS A 252 -7.40 -6.56 -15.68
N THR A 253 -6.69 -6.76 -14.58
CA THR A 253 -5.43 -7.50 -14.57
C THR A 253 -5.14 -8.08 -13.20
N ILE A 254 -4.63 -9.31 -13.15
CA ILE A 254 -4.00 -9.89 -11.95
C ILE A 254 -2.49 -9.72 -12.10
N ARG A 255 -1.83 -9.14 -11.10
CA ARG A 255 -0.40 -8.83 -11.20
C ARG A 255 0.43 -10.11 -11.15
N LYS A 256 1.47 -10.16 -11.99
CA LYS A 256 2.46 -11.24 -11.96
C LYS A 256 3.40 -11.15 -10.76
N SER A 257 3.65 -9.94 -10.26
CA SER A 257 4.52 -9.74 -9.10
C SER A 257 4.05 -8.60 -8.22
N VAL A 258 4.32 -8.68 -6.92
CA VAL A 258 4.06 -7.65 -5.92
C VAL A 258 5.27 -7.50 -5.01
N ASP A 259 5.81 -6.28 -4.91
CA ASP A 259 6.87 -5.97 -3.95
C ASP A 259 6.27 -5.90 -2.53
N THR A 260 6.92 -6.52 -1.55
CA THR A 260 6.41 -6.68 -0.18
C THR A 260 7.50 -6.50 0.88
N CYS A 261 7.13 -6.03 2.08
CA CYS A 261 7.95 -6.10 3.29
C CYS A 261 7.02 -6.27 4.50
N CYS A 262 7.56 -6.50 5.70
CA CYS A 262 6.75 -6.50 6.92
C CYS A 262 7.43 -5.85 8.11
N ILE A 263 6.62 -5.50 9.11
CA ILE A 263 7.04 -5.11 10.45
C ILE A 263 6.36 -6.09 11.43
N PRO A 264 7.09 -6.69 12.38
CA PRO A 264 8.55 -6.59 12.53
C PRO A 264 9.29 -7.35 11.40
N GLU A 265 10.54 -6.99 11.11
CA GLU A 265 11.30 -7.54 9.96
C GLU A 265 11.59 -9.04 10.14
N GLU A 266 11.69 -9.50 11.38
CA GLU A 266 11.94 -10.90 11.75
C GLU A 266 10.87 -11.84 11.20
N ASP A 267 9.67 -11.32 10.89
CA ASP A 267 8.57 -12.09 10.30
C ASP A 267 8.64 -12.20 8.77
N SER A 268 9.67 -11.66 8.11
CA SER A 268 9.73 -11.55 6.64
C SER A 268 9.53 -12.89 5.92
N LEU A 269 10.11 -13.97 6.45
CA LEU A 269 9.96 -15.30 5.86
C LEU A 269 8.52 -15.85 6.02
N ILE A 270 7.90 -15.64 7.18
CA ILE A 270 6.53 -16.08 7.48
C ILE A 270 5.54 -15.27 6.62
N SER A 271 5.71 -13.94 6.58
CA SER A 271 4.94 -13.03 5.75
C SER A 271 5.00 -13.40 4.26
N LEU A 272 6.21 -13.72 3.75
CA LEU A 272 6.38 -14.12 2.36
C LEU A 272 5.74 -15.47 2.06
N ALA A 273 5.88 -16.45 2.96
CA ALA A 273 5.23 -17.75 2.83
C ALA A 273 3.70 -17.60 2.81
N LEU A 274 3.14 -16.78 3.71
CA LEU A 274 1.71 -16.52 3.76
C LEU A 274 1.21 -15.86 2.47
N CYS A 275 1.89 -14.81 1.98
CA CYS A 275 1.48 -14.15 0.72
C CYS A 275 1.45 -15.13 -0.45
N ARG A 276 2.44 -16.04 -0.54
CA ARG A 276 2.49 -17.10 -1.57
C ARG A 276 1.40 -18.15 -1.38
N GLN A 277 1.04 -18.48 -0.15
CA GLN A 277 -0.07 -19.40 0.14
C GLN A 277 -1.42 -18.79 -0.26
N LEU A 278 -1.63 -17.51 0.04
CA LEU A 278 -2.87 -16.80 -0.30
C LEU A 278 -3.02 -16.57 -1.81
N PHE A 279 -1.92 -16.29 -2.50
CA PHE A 279 -1.90 -15.92 -3.91
C PHE A 279 -0.78 -16.66 -4.68
N PRO A 280 -0.91 -17.99 -4.88
CA PRO A 280 0.17 -18.86 -5.40
C PRO A 280 0.63 -18.52 -6.82
N LYS A 281 -0.16 -17.75 -7.59
CA LYS A 281 0.18 -17.31 -8.95
C LYS A 281 0.92 -15.97 -9.01
N ILE A 282 1.12 -15.30 -7.87
CA ILE A 282 1.76 -13.99 -7.78
C ILE A 282 3.16 -14.14 -7.18
N ASP A 283 4.16 -13.61 -7.88
CA ASP A 283 5.54 -13.55 -7.41
C ASP A 283 5.71 -12.41 -6.39
N PHE A 284 5.66 -12.73 -5.10
CA PHE A 284 5.96 -11.77 -4.03
C PHE A 284 7.46 -11.60 -3.87
N ARG A 285 7.90 -10.34 -3.93
CA ARG A 285 9.32 -9.95 -3.92
C ARG A 285 9.61 -9.14 -2.66
N PRO A 286 10.40 -9.68 -1.72
CA PRO A 286 10.76 -8.94 -0.51
C PRO A 286 11.58 -7.69 -0.86
N ARG A 287 11.36 -6.60 -0.13
CA ARG A 287 12.10 -5.35 -0.19
C ARG A 287 12.62 -4.96 1.19
N ASP A 288 13.64 -4.10 1.19
CA ASP A 288 14.33 -3.63 2.39
C ASP A 288 13.51 -2.56 3.13
N GLY A 289 12.50 -3.01 3.86
CA GLY A 289 11.66 -2.17 4.70
C GLY A 289 10.63 -1.28 3.98
N LEU A 290 9.86 -0.54 4.78
CA LEU A 290 8.75 0.31 4.31
C LEU A 290 9.20 1.42 3.36
N LEU A 291 10.40 1.98 3.57
CA LEU A 291 10.91 3.06 2.74
C LEU A 291 11.24 2.55 1.33
N ALA A 292 11.81 1.34 1.19
CA ALA A 292 12.01 0.73 -0.12
C ALA A 292 10.69 0.47 -0.83
N ILE A 293 9.65 0.03 -0.11
CA ILE A 293 8.30 -0.14 -0.68
C ILE A 293 7.73 1.20 -1.15
N SER A 294 7.77 2.22 -0.30
CA SER A 294 7.20 3.53 -0.60
C SER A 294 7.91 4.21 -1.77
N LEU A 295 9.25 4.20 -1.78
CA LEU A 295 10.05 4.82 -2.83
C LEU A 295 10.09 4.00 -4.13
N SER A 296 9.76 2.71 -4.10
CA SER A 296 9.59 1.91 -5.32
C SER A 296 8.27 2.21 -6.06
N ASN A 297 7.32 2.87 -5.39
CA ASN A 297 6.07 3.29 -6.03
C ASN A 297 6.31 4.56 -6.87
N LEU A 298 6.30 4.39 -8.19
CA LEU A 298 6.48 5.47 -9.15
C LEU A 298 5.18 6.19 -9.51
N ASN A 299 4.03 5.69 -9.05
CA ASN A 299 2.72 6.25 -9.41
C ASN A 299 2.60 7.73 -9.04
N PRO A 300 3.00 8.20 -7.84
CA PRO A 300 2.75 9.58 -7.46
C PRO A 300 3.37 10.62 -8.40
N GLN A 301 4.66 10.47 -8.70
CA GLN A 301 5.33 11.35 -9.66
C GLN A 301 4.83 11.16 -11.09
N ASN A 302 4.50 9.92 -11.48
CA ASN A 302 4.06 9.64 -12.84
C ASN A 302 2.67 10.25 -13.11
N HIS A 303 1.75 10.01 -12.19
CA HIS A 303 0.39 10.54 -12.24
C HIS A 303 0.36 12.06 -12.12
N LEU A 304 1.27 12.66 -11.33
CA LEU A 304 1.44 14.11 -11.30
C LEU A 304 1.77 14.66 -12.69
N ALA A 305 2.80 14.14 -13.36
CA ALA A 305 3.21 14.64 -14.67
C ALA A 305 2.14 14.39 -15.74
N ILE A 306 1.49 13.22 -15.71
CA ILE A 306 0.39 12.87 -16.62
C ILE A 306 -0.77 13.85 -16.43
N SER A 307 -1.19 14.09 -15.18
CA SER A 307 -2.35 14.93 -14.87
C SER A 307 -2.08 16.39 -15.17
N LEU A 308 -0.94 16.95 -14.74
CA LEU A 308 -0.59 18.35 -15.03
C LEU A 308 -0.43 18.59 -16.54
N GLY A 309 0.20 17.67 -17.26
CA GLY A 309 0.39 17.78 -18.70
C GLY A 309 -0.91 17.67 -19.53
N ASN A 310 -1.98 17.12 -18.94
CA ASN A 310 -3.22 16.80 -19.66
C ASN A 310 -4.50 17.27 -18.95
N ILE A 311 -4.43 18.18 -17.98
CA ILE A 311 -5.59 18.56 -17.16
C ILE A 311 -6.78 19.03 -18.00
N SER A 312 -6.54 19.80 -19.06
CA SER A 312 -7.63 20.29 -19.91
C SER A 312 -8.40 19.17 -20.61
N ARG A 313 -7.75 18.03 -20.89
CA ARG A 313 -8.41 16.83 -21.43
C ARG A 313 -9.29 16.16 -20.37
N MET A 314 -8.78 16.12 -19.14
CA MET A 314 -9.51 15.60 -17.98
C MET A 314 -10.75 16.46 -17.70
N ASP A 315 -10.63 17.79 -17.74
CA ASP A 315 -11.75 18.73 -17.55
C ASP A 315 -12.81 18.62 -18.65
N LYS A 316 -12.37 18.39 -19.88
CA LYS A 316 -13.26 18.22 -21.05
C LYS A 316 -13.88 16.84 -21.16
N GLY A 317 -13.46 15.88 -20.33
CA GLY A 317 -13.92 14.50 -20.42
C GLY A 317 -13.55 13.81 -21.73
N GLU A 318 -12.39 14.15 -22.30
CA GLU A 318 -11.92 13.52 -23.54
C GLU A 318 -11.61 12.04 -23.31
N ASP A 319 -11.82 11.22 -24.34
CA ASP A 319 -11.27 9.86 -24.40
C ASP A 319 -9.87 9.94 -25.02
N TRP A 320 -8.83 9.71 -24.22
CA TRP A 320 -7.44 9.87 -24.64
C TRP A 320 -6.53 8.79 -24.05
N TYR A 321 -5.47 8.44 -24.79
CA TYR A 321 -4.49 7.43 -24.38
C TYR A 321 -3.38 8.03 -23.51
N GLN A 322 -3.04 7.36 -22.41
CA GLN A 322 -2.11 7.88 -21.44
C GLN A 322 -0.69 7.98 -21.98
N PHE A 323 -0.12 6.90 -22.50
CA PHE A 323 1.29 6.87 -22.93
C PHE A 323 1.48 7.64 -24.23
N GLN A 324 0.53 7.57 -25.16
CA GLN A 324 0.52 8.41 -26.36
C GLN A 324 0.69 9.90 -26.03
N HIS A 325 0.05 10.36 -24.95
CA HIS A 325 0.08 11.76 -24.53
C HIS A 325 1.22 12.11 -23.56
N ILE A 326 2.17 11.20 -23.28
CA ILE A 326 3.46 11.53 -22.68
C ILE A 326 4.40 12.02 -23.80
N THR A 327 4.22 13.28 -24.17
CA THR A 327 5.02 14.01 -25.15
C THR A 327 6.43 14.34 -24.62
N PRO A 328 7.40 14.78 -25.46
CA PRO A 328 8.78 14.99 -25.01
C PRO A 328 8.93 15.93 -23.81
N SER A 329 8.09 16.96 -23.68
CA SER A 329 8.11 17.85 -22.52
C SER A 329 7.63 17.18 -21.25
N ILE A 330 6.59 16.34 -21.32
CA ILE A 330 6.08 15.57 -20.19
C ILE A 330 7.08 14.45 -19.82
N GLY A 331 7.70 13.82 -20.81
CA GLY A 331 8.78 12.84 -20.61
C GLY A 331 9.94 13.43 -19.80
N ARG A 332 10.49 14.58 -20.23
CA ARG A 332 11.55 15.27 -19.46
C ARG A 332 11.12 15.66 -18.04
N PHE A 333 9.86 16.02 -17.86
CA PHE A 333 9.32 16.33 -16.54
C PHE A 333 9.32 15.08 -15.64
N LEU A 334 8.83 13.94 -16.14
CA LEU A 334 8.87 12.65 -15.45
C LEU A 334 10.31 12.25 -15.05
N GLU A 335 11.25 12.41 -15.96
CA GLU A 335 12.66 12.07 -15.73
C GLU A 335 13.29 12.93 -14.63
N THR A 336 12.92 14.20 -14.56
CA THR A 336 13.43 15.13 -13.54
C THR A 336 12.77 14.90 -12.17
N LEU A 337 11.48 14.57 -12.14
CA LEU A 337 10.83 14.09 -10.91
C LEU A 337 11.52 12.81 -10.42
N ASP A 338 11.75 11.84 -11.31
CA ASP A 338 12.41 10.59 -10.93
C ASP A 338 13.79 10.82 -10.32
N LYS A 339 14.54 11.80 -10.82
CA LYS A 339 15.83 12.19 -10.25
C LYS A 339 15.71 12.61 -8.78
N GLU A 340 14.75 13.45 -8.42
CA GLU A 340 14.55 13.86 -7.01
C GLU A 340 14.25 12.65 -6.12
N ARG A 341 13.38 11.75 -6.58
CA ARG A 341 13.05 10.51 -5.87
C ARG A 341 14.28 9.61 -5.68
N LEU A 342 15.10 9.46 -6.72
CA LEU A 342 16.33 8.67 -6.66
C LEU A 342 17.37 9.31 -5.74
N ASP A 343 17.52 10.64 -5.75
CA ASP A 343 18.43 11.35 -4.84
C ASP A 343 18.03 11.12 -3.37
N ILE A 344 16.73 11.06 -3.07
CA ILE A 344 16.20 10.71 -1.75
C ILE A 344 16.49 9.25 -1.39
N ALA A 345 16.19 8.31 -2.30
CA ALA A 345 16.43 6.89 -2.09
C ALA A 345 17.93 6.61 -1.83
N ASN A 346 18.81 7.22 -2.63
CA ASN A 346 20.25 7.13 -2.46
C ASN A 346 20.72 7.68 -1.10
N ALA A 347 20.16 8.81 -0.64
CA ALA A 347 20.48 9.37 0.68
C ALA A 347 20.02 8.46 1.84
N LEU A 348 19.01 7.62 1.61
CA LEU A 348 18.54 6.59 2.55
C LEU A 348 19.30 5.26 2.41
N GLY A 349 20.23 5.14 1.46
CA GLY A 349 20.97 3.90 1.20
C GLY A 349 20.13 2.81 0.51
N LEU A 350 19.04 3.20 -0.17
CA LEU A 350 18.11 2.27 -0.80
C LEU A 350 18.34 2.18 -2.30
N ASP A 351 18.32 0.96 -2.82
CA ASP A 351 18.31 0.69 -4.26
C ASP A 351 16.87 0.49 -4.75
N VAL A 352 16.41 1.40 -5.61
CA VAL A 352 15.05 1.40 -6.16
C VAL A 352 15.11 1.58 -7.67
N LYS A 353 14.16 0.97 -8.37
CA LYS A 353 14.08 1.05 -9.84
C LYS A 353 13.94 2.49 -10.29
N THR A 354 14.61 2.84 -11.37
CA THR A 354 14.38 4.08 -12.14
C THR A 354 13.05 4.02 -12.89
N VAL A 355 12.55 5.17 -13.32
CA VAL A 355 11.37 5.24 -14.19
C VAL A 355 11.57 4.45 -15.50
N TYR A 356 12.78 4.45 -16.07
CA TYR A 356 13.10 3.66 -17.26
C TYR A 356 12.98 2.16 -17.04
N GLU A 357 13.56 1.64 -15.95
CA GLU A 357 13.49 0.22 -15.61
C GLU A 357 12.04 -0.20 -15.32
N HIS A 358 11.27 0.67 -14.65
CA HIS A 358 9.85 0.40 -14.42
C HIS A 358 9.06 0.28 -15.72
N PHE A 359 9.24 1.21 -16.66
CA PHE A 359 8.55 1.16 -17.94
C PHE A 359 8.96 -0.08 -18.74
N SER A 360 10.26 -0.39 -18.74
CA SER A 360 10.78 -1.56 -19.45
C SER A 360 10.23 -2.87 -18.90
N LEU A 361 10.24 -3.04 -17.57
CA LEU A 361 9.77 -4.27 -16.92
C LEU A 361 8.24 -4.41 -16.94
N SER A 362 7.50 -3.31 -16.82
CA SER A 362 6.03 -3.35 -16.73
C SER A 362 5.37 -3.49 -18.09
N PHE A 363 5.92 -2.82 -19.11
CA PHE A 363 5.32 -2.74 -20.45
C PHE A 363 6.14 -3.47 -21.52
N HIS A 364 7.25 -4.12 -21.14
CA HIS A 364 8.07 -4.97 -22.01
C HIS A 364 8.64 -4.23 -23.23
N VAL A 365 8.98 -2.94 -23.04
CA VAL A 365 9.64 -2.11 -24.05
C VAL A 365 11.12 -1.91 -23.71
N PRO A 366 12.03 -1.88 -24.69
CA PRO A 366 13.44 -1.65 -24.43
C PRO A 366 13.68 -0.22 -23.93
N ILE A 367 14.71 -0.03 -23.13
CA ILE A 367 15.22 1.30 -22.80
C ILE A 367 15.97 1.82 -24.03
N PRO A 368 15.54 2.92 -24.67
CA PRO A 368 16.20 3.44 -25.87
C PRO A 368 17.56 4.06 -25.52
N GLU A 369 18.47 4.10 -26.49
CA GLU A 369 19.80 4.74 -26.34
C GLU A 369 19.70 6.23 -26.00
N SER A 370 18.65 6.89 -26.51
CA SER A 370 18.31 8.30 -26.22
C SER A 370 17.99 8.54 -24.74
N ARG A 371 17.66 7.47 -23.99
CA ARG A 371 17.14 7.54 -22.62
C ARG A 371 15.97 8.52 -22.51
N SER A 372 14.99 8.39 -23.40
CA SER A 372 13.76 9.20 -23.42
C SER A 372 12.55 8.40 -22.96
N ILE A 373 11.89 8.84 -21.88
CA ILE A 373 10.63 8.25 -21.41
C ILE A 373 9.52 8.48 -22.43
N SER A 374 9.52 9.62 -23.11
CA SER A 374 8.52 9.88 -24.16
C SER A 374 8.62 8.83 -25.28
N GLU A 375 9.83 8.48 -25.73
CA GLU A 375 10.01 7.44 -26.76
C GLU A 375 9.53 6.07 -26.29
N MET A 376 9.82 5.68 -25.05
CA MET A 376 9.29 4.44 -24.46
C MET A 376 7.76 4.45 -24.46
N CYS A 377 7.13 5.58 -24.09
CA CYS A 377 5.69 5.72 -24.07
C CYS A 377 5.07 5.63 -25.48
N GLN A 378 5.70 6.27 -26.47
CA GLN A 378 5.26 6.15 -27.87
C GLN A 378 5.38 4.71 -28.39
N GLU A 379 6.39 3.96 -27.95
CA GLU A 379 6.51 2.54 -28.31
C GLU A 379 5.43 1.68 -27.67
N ILE A 380 5.10 1.90 -26.39
CA ILE A 380 3.98 1.23 -25.70
C ILE A 380 2.67 1.46 -26.47
N TYR A 381 2.44 2.70 -26.91
CA TYR A 381 1.27 3.04 -27.71
C TYR A 381 1.24 2.31 -29.07
N LYS A 382 2.35 2.31 -29.81
CA LYS A 382 2.45 1.61 -31.10
C LYS A 382 2.20 0.11 -30.99
N LEU A 383 2.61 -0.51 -29.88
CA LEU A 383 2.39 -1.94 -29.60
C LEU A 383 0.94 -2.25 -29.20
N GLY A 384 0.07 -1.24 -29.07
CA GLY A 384 -1.33 -1.42 -28.66
C GLY A 384 -1.49 -1.73 -27.18
N ASN A 385 -0.46 -1.48 -26.37
CA ASN A 385 -0.45 -1.77 -24.93
C ASN A 385 -0.80 -0.53 -24.07
N ASP A 386 -1.32 0.52 -24.70
CA ASP A 386 -1.72 1.74 -24.00
C ASP A 386 -3.03 1.58 -23.24
N VAL A 387 -3.23 2.46 -22.26
CA VAL A 387 -4.42 2.54 -21.43
C VAL A 387 -5.01 3.94 -21.54
N TYR A 388 -6.33 4.04 -21.37
CA TYR A 388 -6.97 5.35 -21.31
C TYR A 388 -6.52 6.11 -20.06
N GLY A 389 -6.19 7.38 -20.25
CA GLY A 389 -5.99 8.32 -19.16
C GLY A 389 -7.31 8.65 -18.44
N PRO A 390 -7.26 9.30 -17.27
CA PRO A 390 -8.47 9.77 -16.62
C PRO A 390 -9.19 10.82 -17.48
N ASN A 391 -10.51 10.77 -17.49
CA ASN A 391 -11.37 11.73 -18.19
C ASN A 391 -12.16 12.61 -17.20
N LYS A 392 -11.67 12.75 -15.96
CA LYS A 392 -12.19 13.65 -14.94
C LYS A 392 -11.04 14.15 -14.06
N ALA A 393 -11.13 15.39 -13.61
CA ALA A 393 -10.17 16.00 -12.69
C ALA A 393 -10.12 15.24 -11.34
N GLU A 394 -11.28 14.79 -10.85
CA GLU A 394 -11.44 14.05 -9.59
C GLU A 394 -10.98 12.58 -9.70
N SER A 395 -9.86 12.35 -10.38
CA SER A 395 -9.19 11.07 -10.47
C SER A 395 -8.30 10.84 -9.25
N ARG A 396 -8.16 9.58 -8.84
CA ARG A 396 -7.22 9.16 -7.79
C ARG A 396 -5.75 9.43 -8.14
N TYR A 397 -5.45 9.64 -9.42
CA TYR A 397 -4.14 10.16 -9.88
C TYR A 397 -3.77 11.48 -9.20
N VAL A 398 -4.76 12.29 -8.84
CA VAL A 398 -4.56 13.50 -8.04
C VAL A 398 -5.04 13.27 -6.62
N THR A 399 -6.30 12.88 -6.44
CA THR A 399 -6.94 12.89 -5.12
C THR A 399 -6.43 11.84 -4.13
N GLU A 400 -5.60 10.88 -4.57
CA GLU A 400 -4.95 9.88 -3.72
C GLU A 400 -3.43 10.04 -3.77
N ASP A 401 -2.84 10.06 -4.96
CA ASP A 401 -1.39 10.08 -5.13
C ASP A 401 -0.72 11.40 -4.75
N VAL A 402 -1.39 12.55 -4.92
CA VAL A 402 -0.85 13.83 -4.47
C VAL A 402 -0.82 13.90 -2.94
N PRO A 403 -1.94 13.75 -2.22
CA PRO A 403 -1.95 13.83 -0.77
C PRO A 403 -1.21 12.68 -0.08
N PHE A 404 -1.25 11.44 -0.57
CA PHE A 404 -0.67 10.28 0.16
C PHE A 404 0.61 9.71 -0.43
N GLY A 405 0.98 10.13 -1.64
CA GLY A 405 2.21 9.73 -2.33
C GLY A 405 3.24 10.83 -2.37
N LEU A 406 2.94 11.95 -3.04
CA LEU A 406 3.90 13.05 -3.23
C LEU A 406 4.31 13.71 -1.93
N THR A 407 3.37 13.95 -1.01
CA THR A 407 3.67 14.57 0.30
C THR A 407 4.70 13.76 1.08
N LEU A 408 4.63 12.42 1.04
CA LEU A 408 5.63 11.55 1.65
C LEU A 408 7.02 11.77 1.02
N ILE A 409 7.10 11.86 -0.32
CA ILE A 409 8.38 12.13 -1.00
C ILE A 409 8.94 13.49 -0.59
N VAL A 410 8.08 14.52 -0.49
CA VAL A 410 8.47 15.86 -0.02
C VAL A 410 8.98 15.82 1.43
N ALA A 411 8.27 15.13 2.32
CA ALA A 411 8.66 14.97 3.72
C ALA A 411 10.00 14.24 3.84
N LEU A 412 10.16 13.10 3.16
CA LEU A 412 11.42 12.35 3.14
C LEU A 412 12.58 13.19 2.60
N GLY A 413 12.36 13.96 1.53
CA GLY A 413 13.38 14.84 0.97
C GLY A 413 13.87 15.91 1.95
N LYS A 414 12.95 16.50 2.71
CA LYS A 414 13.30 17.45 3.79
C LYS A 414 14.10 16.76 4.90
N LEU A 415 13.68 15.57 5.32
CA LEU A 415 14.34 14.80 6.38
C LEU A 415 15.79 14.42 6.06
N VAL A 416 16.07 14.05 4.80
CA VAL A 416 17.40 13.59 4.39
C VAL A 416 18.27 14.67 3.75
N GLY A 417 17.82 15.93 3.76
CA GLY A 417 18.55 17.04 3.16
C GLY A 417 18.66 16.95 1.63
N ARG A 418 17.69 16.28 0.98
CA ARG A 418 17.53 16.19 -0.49
C ARG A 418 16.12 16.66 -0.88
N PRO A 419 15.82 17.97 -0.80
CA PRO A 419 14.46 18.46 -1.03
C PRO A 419 13.93 18.08 -2.42
N ALA A 420 12.72 17.53 -2.47
CA ALA A 420 12.00 17.24 -3.71
C ALA A 420 11.21 18.49 -4.17
N ILE A 421 11.94 19.47 -4.71
CA ILE A 421 11.42 20.80 -5.05
C ILE A 421 10.35 20.73 -6.15
N LEU A 422 10.53 19.88 -7.16
CA LEU A 422 9.55 19.70 -8.23
C LEU A 422 8.31 18.96 -7.75
N HIS A 423 8.46 17.98 -6.86
CA HIS A 423 7.31 17.33 -6.22
C HIS A 423 6.51 18.34 -5.39
N GLU A 424 7.18 19.15 -4.57
CA GLU A 424 6.54 20.21 -3.76
C GLU A 424 5.88 21.27 -4.64
N SER A 425 6.53 21.67 -5.74
CA SER A 425 5.95 22.61 -6.71
C SER A 425 4.71 22.04 -7.38
N GLY A 426 4.73 20.77 -7.79
CA GLY A 426 3.59 20.09 -8.37
C GLY A 426 2.41 19.97 -7.40
N LEU A 427 2.68 19.64 -6.14
CA LEU A 427 1.71 19.65 -5.05
C LEU A 427 1.05 21.03 -4.91
N LEU A 428 1.85 22.12 -4.87
CA LEU A 428 1.32 23.49 -4.74
C LEU A 428 0.48 23.92 -5.95
N VAL A 429 0.88 23.51 -7.16
CA VAL A 429 0.07 23.75 -8.37
C VAL A 429 -1.24 22.98 -8.30
N CYS A 430 -1.23 21.71 -7.90
CA CYS A 430 -2.44 20.93 -7.67
C CYS A 430 -3.34 21.58 -6.61
N ASN A 431 -2.79 22.07 -5.49
CA ASN A 431 -3.55 22.80 -4.49
C ASN A 431 -4.29 24.00 -5.12
N SER A 432 -3.59 24.80 -5.94
CA SER A 432 -4.19 25.95 -6.61
C SER A 432 -5.25 25.56 -7.64
N MET A 433 -5.03 24.50 -8.41
CA MET A 433 -5.98 24.05 -9.45
C MET A 433 -7.26 23.47 -8.85
N TYR A 434 -7.15 22.76 -7.72
CA TYR A 434 -8.27 22.07 -7.08
C TYR A 434 -8.93 22.87 -5.96
N GLY A 435 -8.34 24.00 -5.55
CA GLY A 435 -8.83 24.79 -4.42
C GLY A 435 -8.78 24.02 -3.09
N ARG A 436 -7.78 23.15 -2.92
CA ARG A 436 -7.63 22.23 -1.79
C ARG A 436 -6.22 22.35 -1.20
N ASP A 437 -6.05 21.89 0.02
CA ASP A 437 -4.74 21.68 0.62
C ASP A 437 -4.45 20.18 0.76
N PHE A 438 -3.86 19.60 -0.28
CA PHE A 438 -3.56 18.17 -0.29
C PHE A 438 -2.50 17.76 0.74
N ALA A 439 -1.66 18.68 1.23
CA ALA A 439 -0.74 18.37 2.32
C ALA A 439 -1.50 18.17 3.64
N ALA A 440 -2.48 19.05 3.91
CA ALA A 440 -3.35 18.96 5.08
C ALA A 440 -4.35 17.79 5.04
N GLU A 441 -4.54 17.16 3.88
CA GLU A 441 -5.37 15.96 3.75
C GLU A 441 -4.64 14.65 4.11
N ASN A 442 -3.30 14.68 4.21
CA ASN A 442 -2.54 13.50 4.64
C ASN A 442 -2.57 13.36 6.16
N ASP A 443 -3.63 12.74 6.66
CA ASP A 443 -3.86 12.48 8.07
C ASP A 443 -2.88 11.45 8.69
N LEU A 444 -2.31 10.56 7.87
CA LEU A 444 -1.31 9.58 8.30
C LEU A 444 0.03 10.24 8.64
N LEU A 445 0.57 11.08 7.76
CA LEU A 445 1.84 11.78 8.03
C LEU A 445 1.70 12.77 9.18
N GLN A 446 0.57 13.49 9.26
CA GLN A 446 0.28 14.35 10.40
C GLN A 446 0.28 13.57 11.72
N ALA A 447 -0.36 12.40 11.77
CA ALA A 447 -0.38 11.57 12.97
C ALA A 447 0.98 10.93 13.30
N LEU A 448 1.91 10.91 12.34
CA LEU A 448 3.29 10.49 12.52
C LEU A 448 4.25 11.65 12.85
N ASP A 449 3.75 12.89 12.90
CA ASP A 449 4.52 14.11 13.09
C ASP A 449 5.55 14.35 11.94
N LEU A 450 5.17 14.05 10.69
CA LEU A 450 6.03 14.10 9.49
C LEU A 450 5.62 15.12 8.44
#